data_AF-A0A3E2C4G7-F1
#
_entry.id   AF-A0A3E2C4G7-F1
#
_cell.length_a   1.000
_cell.length_b   1.000
_cell.length_c   1.000
_cell.angle_alpha   90.00
_cell.angle_beta   90.00
_cell.angle_gamma   90.00
#
_symmetry.space_group_name_H-M   'P 1'
#
loop_
_entity.id
_entity.type
_entity.pdbx_description
1 polymer ?
#
loop_
_entity_poly.entity_id
_entity_poly.type
_entity_poly.pdbx_seq_one_letter_code
_entity_poly.pdbx_strand_id
1 'polypeptide(L)'
;KVIEHIKRMVKPLEERSIPWALTYGNHDFQCGLSNEELDSLYQEFKGCMNRSSQNKSNNYDSSSCNVAALQSTKCILPNQIIFPCEAGTFALPVMDVNQENVVFSLVLVNSGDYEKSGGYGKPSDKALDFLRNLPKLLPPKFCVFQHFPLPQYYGLMREVSKDYASQEHAIEGYRRFAGRYYALDDNRVLPDGYLGEGVSCPDKDSGEYDILQKIGTFAFCAGHDHRNAFAGRCKDSDMLLMSTATCGFGSYGPAASKCGARLIEFDIRHPYEPRTQMLEFGDLVGKPSSKKAYTYGLNADCDHDLPEVDLLQKPSLFARLLRRWRSRAAK
;
A
#
# COMPACT_ATOMS: atom_id res chain seq x y z
N LYS A 1 -18.73 -11.44 13.49
CA LYS A 1 -17.37 -12.05 13.56
C LYS A 1 -16.30 -11.07 13.06
N VAL A 2 -16.39 -10.53 11.84
CA VAL A 2 -15.43 -9.56 11.28
C VAL A 2 -15.18 -8.36 12.21
N ILE A 3 -16.24 -7.68 12.65
CA ILE A 3 -16.10 -6.53 13.57
C ILE A 3 -15.37 -6.84 14.88
N GLU A 4 -15.53 -8.05 15.44
CA GLU A 4 -14.82 -8.47 16.65
C GLU A 4 -13.32 -8.67 16.39
N HIS A 5 -12.94 -9.13 15.19
CA HIS A 5 -11.53 -9.22 14.80
C HIS A 5 -10.92 -7.83 14.61
N ILE A 6 -11.64 -6.93 13.92
CA ILE A 6 -11.23 -5.52 13.76
C ILE A 6 -11.02 -4.89 15.15
N LYS A 7 -12.00 -5.04 16.05
CA LYS A 7 -11.95 -4.52 17.41
C LYS A 7 -10.71 -5.01 18.18
N ARG A 8 -10.34 -6.29 18.05
CA ARG A 8 -9.12 -6.82 18.67
C ARG A 8 -7.84 -6.21 18.07
N MET A 9 -7.80 -6.05 16.74
CA MET A 9 -6.67 -5.48 16.03
C MET A 9 -6.43 -4.02 16.40
N VAL A 10 -7.49 -3.20 16.44
CA VAL A 10 -7.38 -1.75 16.68
C VAL A 10 -7.41 -1.37 18.16
N LYS A 11 -7.70 -2.32 19.07
CA LYS A 11 -7.78 -2.07 20.52
C LYS A 11 -6.57 -1.29 21.07
N PRO A 12 -5.30 -1.63 20.76
CA PRO A 12 -4.17 -0.88 21.27
C PRO A 12 -4.12 0.58 20.82
N LEU A 13 -4.66 0.87 19.62
CA LEU A 13 -4.76 2.22 19.06
C LEU A 13 -5.87 3.00 19.75
N GLU A 14 -7.05 2.39 19.92
CA GLU A 14 -8.21 3.01 20.61
C GLU A 14 -7.87 3.34 22.07
N GLU A 15 -7.25 2.41 22.80
CA GLU A 15 -6.84 2.62 24.21
C GLU A 15 -5.83 3.77 24.36
N ARG A 16 -5.05 4.05 23.33
CA ARG A 16 -4.04 5.13 23.30
C ARG A 16 -4.52 6.39 22.59
N SER A 17 -5.77 6.41 22.11
CA SER A 17 -6.32 7.50 21.28
C SER A 17 -5.42 7.85 20.09
N ILE A 18 -4.87 6.83 19.42
CA ILE A 18 -4.04 7.00 18.22
C ILE A 18 -4.96 6.96 17.00
N PRO A 19 -4.99 8.03 16.17
CA PRO A 19 -5.78 8.04 14.94
C PRO A 19 -5.13 7.10 13.92
N TRP A 20 -5.97 6.43 13.14
CA TRP A 20 -5.53 5.51 12.13
C TRP A 20 -6.38 5.64 10.87
N ALA A 21 -5.74 5.32 9.75
CA ALA A 21 -6.30 5.34 8.43
C ALA A 21 -5.79 4.09 7.71
N LEU A 22 -6.59 3.55 6.80
CA LEU A 22 -6.18 2.41 5.99
C LEU A 22 -6.64 2.58 4.55
N THR A 23 -5.96 1.87 3.67
CA THR A 23 -6.34 1.71 2.27
C THR A 23 -6.41 0.22 1.94
N TYR A 24 -6.89 -0.07 0.73
CA TYR A 24 -7.17 -1.43 0.27
C TYR A 24 -6.25 -1.84 -0.87
N GLY A 25 -6.15 -3.15 -1.05
CA GLY A 25 -5.61 -3.81 -2.21
C GLY A 25 -6.46 -5.01 -2.61
N ASN A 26 -5.81 -6.04 -3.12
CA ASN A 26 -6.42 -7.15 -3.82
C ASN A 26 -6.91 -8.31 -2.93
N HIS A 27 -6.67 -8.26 -1.62
CA HIS A 27 -7.06 -9.31 -0.69
C HIS A 27 -8.13 -8.90 0.32
N ASP A 28 -8.40 -7.60 0.48
CA ASP A 28 -9.24 -7.11 1.57
C ASP A 28 -10.70 -7.59 1.48
N PHE A 29 -11.23 -7.72 0.27
CA PHE A 29 -12.60 -8.18 0.03
C PHE A 29 -12.79 -9.71 0.18
N GLN A 30 -11.71 -10.47 0.41
CA GLN A 30 -11.77 -11.94 0.51
C GLN A 30 -12.52 -12.43 1.76
N CYS A 31 -12.78 -11.55 2.73
CA CYS A 31 -13.68 -11.86 3.85
C CYS A 31 -15.18 -11.81 3.49
N GLY A 32 -15.52 -11.55 2.21
CA GLY A 32 -16.89 -11.52 1.70
C GLY A 32 -17.62 -10.19 1.89
N LEU A 33 -16.90 -9.10 2.17
CA LEU A 33 -17.43 -7.74 2.29
C LEU A 33 -16.79 -6.84 1.24
N SER A 34 -17.54 -5.87 0.72
CA SER A 34 -16.98 -4.83 -0.14
C SER A 34 -16.11 -3.85 0.65
N ASN A 35 -15.26 -3.09 -0.04
CA ASN A 35 -14.45 -2.05 0.60
C ASN A 35 -15.33 -0.96 1.25
N GLU A 36 -16.51 -0.66 0.70
CA GLU A 36 -17.48 0.26 1.29
C GLU A 36 -18.12 -0.29 2.58
N GLU A 37 -18.44 -1.58 2.60
CA GLU A 37 -18.94 -2.26 3.80
C GLU A 37 -17.86 -2.31 4.89
N LEU A 38 -16.61 -2.60 4.50
CA LEU A 38 -15.46 -2.57 5.39
C LEU A 38 -15.21 -1.16 5.94
N ASP A 39 -15.19 -0.13 5.09
CA ASP A 39 -15.07 1.27 5.51
C ASP A 39 -16.17 1.65 6.51
N SER A 40 -17.42 1.21 6.27
CA SER A 40 -18.55 1.47 7.16
C SER A 40 -18.32 0.84 8.56
N LEU A 41 -17.81 -0.39 8.60
CA LEU A 41 -17.45 -1.06 9.87
C LEU A 41 -16.26 -0.37 10.56
N TYR A 42 -15.21 -0.01 9.82
CA TYR A 42 -14.06 0.69 10.37
C TYR A 42 -14.45 2.06 10.95
N GLN A 43 -15.40 2.76 10.33
CA GLN A 43 -15.89 4.06 10.80
C GLN A 43 -16.68 3.99 12.11
N GLU A 44 -17.05 2.81 12.60
CA GLU A 44 -17.63 2.65 13.95
C GLU A 44 -16.60 2.90 15.07
N PHE A 45 -15.30 2.82 14.75
CA PHE A 45 -14.20 3.06 15.68
C PHE A 45 -13.78 4.53 15.69
N LYS A 46 -13.54 5.09 16.87
CA LYS A 46 -13.29 6.54 17.01
C LYS A 46 -11.95 6.97 16.41
N GLY A 47 -10.97 6.06 16.37
CA GLY A 47 -9.66 6.29 15.77
C GLY A 47 -9.68 6.31 14.24
N CYS A 48 -10.72 5.79 13.59
CA CYS A 48 -10.75 5.62 12.14
C CYS A 48 -11.03 6.93 11.38
N MET A 49 -10.09 7.30 10.51
CA MET A 49 -10.15 8.50 9.66
C MET A 49 -10.70 8.25 8.25
N ASN A 50 -10.93 6.99 7.84
CA ASN A 50 -11.43 6.67 6.50
C ASN A 50 -12.78 7.33 6.21
N ARG A 51 -12.90 8.11 5.14
CA ARG A 51 -14.19 8.66 4.67
C ARG A 51 -14.28 8.54 3.15
N SER A 52 -15.46 8.20 2.65
CA SER A 52 -15.76 8.14 1.22
C SER A 52 -16.89 9.12 0.87
N SER A 53 -16.95 9.55 -0.40
CA SER A 53 -17.92 10.55 -0.87
C SER A 53 -19.38 10.05 -0.83
N GLN A 54 -19.59 8.75 -0.60
CA GLN A 54 -20.89 8.07 -0.67
C GLN A 54 -21.72 8.19 0.64
N ASN A 55 -21.15 8.75 1.72
CA ASN A 55 -21.80 8.75 3.02
C ASN A 55 -22.90 9.81 3.24
N LYS A 56 -23.36 10.52 2.21
CA LYS A 56 -24.57 11.35 2.28
C LYS A 56 -25.38 11.35 0.98
N SER A 57 -26.58 10.78 1.07
CA SER A 57 -27.80 11.01 0.29
C SER A 57 -27.75 10.80 -1.23
N ASN A 58 -28.64 9.91 -1.69
CA ASN A 58 -29.22 9.83 -3.04
C ASN A 58 -29.35 11.21 -3.71
N ASN A 59 -28.43 11.58 -4.59
CA ASN A 59 -28.73 12.30 -5.82
C ASN A 59 -27.54 12.24 -6.78
N TYR A 60 -27.81 11.67 -7.95
CA TYR A 60 -26.93 11.60 -9.11
C TYR A 60 -26.61 13.01 -9.62
N ASP A 61 -25.32 13.37 -9.62
CA ASP A 61 -24.73 14.07 -10.77
C ASP A 61 -23.25 13.64 -10.91
N SER A 62 -22.99 12.85 -11.94
CA SER A 62 -21.73 12.17 -12.23
C SER A 62 -20.73 13.06 -13.00
N SER A 63 -20.92 14.38 -13.02
CA SER A 63 -20.21 15.24 -13.98
C SER A 63 -19.42 16.41 -13.39
N SER A 64 -19.35 16.56 -12.06
CA SER A 64 -18.43 17.52 -11.42
C SER A 64 -17.64 16.89 -10.28
N CYS A 65 -16.32 17.02 -10.33
CA CYS A 65 -15.39 16.64 -9.27
C CYS A 65 -15.47 17.60 -8.06
N ASN A 66 -16.68 17.86 -7.55
CA ASN A 66 -16.89 18.61 -6.33
C ASN A 66 -16.57 17.71 -5.12
N VAL A 67 -15.28 17.52 -4.86
CA VAL A 67 -14.80 16.90 -3.63
C VAL A 67 -15.11 17.85 -2.47
N ALA A 68 -16.26 17.67 -1.83
CA ALA A 68 -16.59 18.42 -0.62
C ALA A 68 -15.69 17.93 0.52
N ALA A 69 -14.95 18.86 1.13
CA ALA A 69 -14.24 18.59 2.36
C ALA A 69 -15.23 18.15 3.45
N LEU A 70 -14.88 17.11 4.19
CA LEU A 70 -15.67 16.59 5.31
C LEU A 70 -14.89 16.77 6.61
N GLN A 71 -15.63 17.01 7.70
CA GLN A 71 -15.13 16.86 9.06
C GLN A 71 -15.98 15.81 9.77
N SER A 72 -15.36 14.94 10.56
CA SER A 72 -16.09 13.94 11.33
C SER A 72 -16.12 14.30 12.81
N THR A 73 -17.30 14.64 13.30
CA THR A 73 -17.52 14.94 14.73
C THR A 73 -17.46 13.70 15.63
N LYS A 74 -17.35 12.51 15.05
CA LYS A 74 -17.32 11.21 15.76
C LYS A 74 -15.91 10.60 15.86
N CYS A 75 -14.88 11.25 15.33
CA CYS A 75 -13.50 10.76 15.44
C CYS A 75 -12.73 11.49 16.54
N ILE A 76 -11.59 10.90 16.94
CA ILE A 76 -10.69 11.47 17.95
C ILE A 76 -10.01 12.78 17.51
N LEU A 77 -10.06 13.10 16.21
CA LEU A 77 -9.61 14.37 15.64
C LEU A 77 -10.81 15.14 15.05
N PRO A 78 -11.71 15.70 15.88
CA PRO A 78 -12.99 16.24 15.41
C PRO A 78 -12.87 17.39 14.40
N ASN A 79 -11.76 18.13 14.44
CA ASN A 79 -11.48 19.25 13.54
C ASN A 79 -10.72 18.83 12.28
N GLN A 80 -10.31 17.56 12.16
CA GLN A 80 -9.58 17.10 10.99
C GLN A 80 -10.44 17.22 9.74
N ILE A 81 -9.92 17.93 8.76
CA ILE A 81 -10.49 18.03 7.42
C ILE A 81 -10.08 16.79 6.62
N ILE A 82 -11.02 16.20 5.90
CA ILE A 82 -10.84 15.00 5.09
C ILE A 82 -11.37 15.30 3.69
N PHE A 83 -10.59 14.97 2.66
CA PHE A 83 -10.99 15.08 1.26
C PHE A 83 -11.25 13.68 0.71
N PRO A 84 -12.51 13.19 0.76
CA PRO A 84 -12.85 11.84 0.36
C PRO A 84 -12.95 11.66 -1.16
N CYS A 85 -12.64 10.47 -1.66
CA CYS A 85 -12.92 10.11 -3.06
C CYS A 85 -13.80 8.85 -3.15
N GLU A 86 -13.28 7.72 -2.68
CA GLU A 86 -13.96 6.42 -2.65
C GLU A 86 -13.39 5.57 -1.50
N ALA A 87 -13.91 4.37 -1.28
CA ALA A 87 -13.46 3.53 -0.16
C ALA A 87 -11.94 3.28 -0.25
N GLY A 88 -11.23 3.65 0.82
CA GLY A 88 -9.76 3.58 0.90
C GLY A 88 -8.98 4.64 0.09
N THR A 89 -9.65 5.58 -0.59
CA THR A 89 -9.00 6.67 -1.32
C THR A 89 -9.46 8.04 -0.82
N PHE A 90 -8.58 8.77 -0.16
CA PHE A 90 -8.85 10.09 0.43
C PHE A 90 -7.56 10.81 0.84
N ALA A 91 -7.64 12.12 1.09
CA ALA A 91 -6.52 12.92 1.59
C ALA A 91 -6.80 13.54 2.97
N LEU A 92 -5.75 13.61 3.79
CA LEU A 92 -5.71 14.16 5.15
C LEU A 92 -4.65 15.27 5.20
N PRO A 93 -5.04 16.55 5.20
CA PRO A 93 -4.11 17.67 5.38
C PRO A 93 -3.48 17.64 6.77
N VAL A 94 -2.18 17.89 6.82
CA VAL A 94 -1.40 18.04 8.04
C VAL A 94 -1.13 19.52 8.24
N MET A 95 -1.66 20.07 9.33
CA MET A 95 -1.55 21.48 9.65
C MET A 95 -0.22 21.79 10.35
N ASP A 96 0.18 23.06 10.33
CA ASP A 96 1.25 23.58 11.18
C ASP A 96 0.84 23.60 12.67
N VAL A 97 1.78 23.96 13.54
CA VAL A 97 1.59 23.99 15.00
C VAL A 97 0.46 24.95 15.41
N ASN A 98 0.25 26.02 14.65
CA ASN A 98 -0.76 27.03 14.93
C ASN A 98 -2.14 26.69 14.34
N GLN A 99 -2.23 25.61 13.55
CA GLN A 99 -3.41 25.22 12.77
C GLN A 99 -3.87 26.28 11.76
N GLU A 100 -2.93 27.05 11.22
CA GLU A 100 -3.21 28.14 10.27
C GLU A 100 -3.01 27.69 8.83
N ASN A 101 -1.95 26.91 8.57
CA ASN A 101 -1.57 26.50 7.22
C ASN A 101 -1.44 24.98 7.10
N VAL A 102 -1.79 24.46 5.91
CA VAL A 102 -1.49 23.08 5.53
C VAL A 102 -0.01 22.99 5.13
N VAL A 103 0.76 22.18 5.84
CA VAL A 103 2.20 21.96 5.56
C VAL A 103 2.38 20.97 4.40
N PHE A 104 1.65 19.85 4.47
CA PHE A 104 1.54 18.82 3.44
C PHE A 104 0.25 18.01 3.67
N SER A 105 -0.04 17.04 2.80
CA SER A 105 -1.16 16.11 3.03
C SER A 105 -0.72 14.65 2.92
N LEU A 106 -1.25 13.82 3.82
CA LEU A 106 -1.22 12.37 3.68
C LEU A 106 -2.31 11.95 2.70
N VAL A 107 -2.01 11.06 1.77
CA VAL A 107 -2.97 10.59 0.78
C VAL A 107 -3.00 9.07 0.80
N LEU A 108 -4.17 8.49 0.98
CA LEU A 108 -4.39 7.06 0.90
C LEU A 108 -5.00 6.75 -0.46
N VAL A 109 -4.53 5.70 -1.13
CA VAL A 109 -5.01 5.30 -2.46
C VAL A 109 -5.25 3.80 -2.48
N ASN A 110 -6.51 3.41 -2.74
CA ASN A 110 -6.86 2.03 -3.01
C ASN A 110 -6.19 1.60 -4.31
N SER A 111 -5.27 0.63 -4.22
CA SER A 111 -4.46 0.21 -5.37
C SER A 111 -5.22 -0.56 -6.43
N GLY A 112 -6.47 -0.92 -6.14
CA GLY A 112 -7.29 -1.80 -6.98
C GLY A 112 -6.97 -3.28 -6.76
N ASP A 113 -7.55 -4.09 -7.62
CA ASP A 113 -7.45 -5.55 -7.62
C ASP A 113 -6.51 -6.04 -8.74
N TYR A 114 -6.46 -7.34 -8.97
CA TYR A 114 -5.82 -7.94 -10.13
C TYR A 114 -6.41 -7.43 -11.46
N GLU A 115 -5.54 -7.29 -12.47
CA GLU A 115 -5.93 -6.98 -13.84
C GLU A 115 -6.64 -8.18 -14.48
N LYS A 116 -7.66 -7.94 -15.32
CA LYS A 116 -8.46 -9.02 -15.95
C LYS A 116 -7.63 -9.90 -16.88
N SER A 117 -6.56 -9.37 -17.47
CA SER A 117 -5.63 -10.14 -18.28
C SER A 117 -4.62 -10.96 -17.46
N GLY A 118 -4.67 -10.86 -16.13
CA GLY A 118 -3.74 -11.46 -15.17
C GLY A 118 -2.63 -10.47 -14.78
N GLY A 119 -2.23 -10.51 -13.50
CA GLY A 119 -1.29 -9.56 -12.90
C GLY A 119 -1.96 -8.57 -11.98
N TYR A 120 -1.17 -7.68 -11.40
CA TYR A 120 -1.67 -6.60 -10.57
C TYR A 120 -2.28 -5.49 -11.43
N GLY A 121 -3.43 -4.99 -11.00
CA GLY A 121 -4.15 -3.92 -11.67
C GLY A 121 -3.62 -2.54 -11.30
N LYS A 122 -4.48 -1.54 -11.37
CA LYS A 122 -4.15 -0.15 -11.08
C LYS A 122 -5.27 0.46 -10.22
N PRO A 123 -5.02 1.61 -9.56
CA PRO A 123 -6.09 2.40 -8.99
C PRO A 123 -7.19 2.69 -10.01
N SER A 124 -8.42 2.87 -9.52
CA SER A 124 -9.56 3.20 -10.35
C SER A 124 -9.31 4.51 -11.11
N ASP A 125 -9.98 4.71 -12.27
CA ASP A 125 -9.85 5.98 -12.99
C ASP A 125 -10.34 7.17 -12.12
N LYS A 126 -11.31 6.93 -11.23
CA LYS A 126 -11.77 7.91 -10.25
C LYS A 126 -10.68 8.28 -9.24
N ALA A 127 -9.93 7.31 -8.73
CA ALA A 127 -8.78 7.57 -7.85
C ALA A 127 -7.66 8.34 -8.56
N LEU A 128 -7.35 7.98 -9.81
CA LEU A 128 -6.36 8.70 -10.62
C LEU A 128 -6.79 10.14 -10.92
N ASP A 129 -8.07 10.36 -11.22
CA ASP A 129 -8.62 11.71 -11.40
C ASP A 129 -8.64 12.52 -10.11
N PHE A 130 -8.91 11.88 -8.98
CA PHE A 130 -8.78 12.51 -7.66
C PHE A 130 -7.34 13.00 -7.43
N LEU A 131 -6.33 12.15 -7.65
CA LEU A 131 -4.92 12.53 -7.53
C LEU A 131 -4.59 13.73 -8.43
N ARG A 132 -4.98 13.71 -9.71
CA ARG A 132 -4.74 14.83 -10.65
C ARG A 132 -5.35 16.16 -10.19
N ASN A 133 -6.46 16.11 -9.44
CA ASN A 133 -7.16 17.29 -8.98
C ASN A 133 -6.74 17.76 -7.58
N LEU A 134 -5.94 16.99 -6.83
CA LEU A 134 -5.48 17.36 -5.49
C LEU A 134 -4.82 18.74 -5.41
N PRO A 135 -3.94 19.16 -6.34
CA PRO A 135 -3.33 20.50 -6.31
C PRO A 135 -4.32 21.66 -6.43
N LYS A 136 -5.56 21.40 -6.90
CA LYS A 136 -6.62 22.42 -6.94
C LYS A 136 -7.29 22.61 -5.57
N LEU A 137 -7.16 21.62 -4.69
CA LEU A 137 -7.82 21.55 -3.38
C LEU A 137 -6.85 21.83 -2.24
N LEU A 138 -5.58 21.43 -2.40
CA LEU A 138 -4.57 21.42 -1.36
C LEU A 138 -3.20 21.88 -1.91
N PRO A 139 -2.33 22.49 -1.07
CA PRO A 139 -0.96 22.80 -1.48
C PRO A 139 -0.22 21.56 -2.02
N PRO A 140 0.60 21.70 -3.08
CA PRO A 140 1.17 20.57 -3.84
C PRO A 140 2.36 19.91 -3.11
N LYS A 141 2.07 19.25 -1.99
CA LYS A 141 3.02 18.49 -1.16
C LYS A 141 2.31 17.28 -0.57
N PHE A 142 2.60 16.11 -1.11
CA PHE A 142 1.86 14.88 -0.77
C PHE A 142 2.78 13.74 -0.34
N CYS A 143 2.36 13.01 0.70
CA CYS A 143 2.92 11.72 1.09
C CYS A 143 1.85 10.65 0.88
N VAL A 144 2.10 9.71 -0.04
CA VAL A 144 1.08 8.78 -0.54
C VAL A 144 1.32 7.39 0.04
N PHE A 145 0.23 6.72 0.42
CA PHE A 145 0.22 5.36 0.95
C PHE A 145 -0.70 4.50 0.07
N GLN A 146 -0.17 3.39 -0.41
CA GLN A 146 -0.86 2.47 -1.31
C GLN A 146 -0.49 1.03 -0.98
N HIS A 147 -1.36 0.07 -1.30
CA HIS A 147 -1.03 -1.34 -1.15
C HIS A 147 0.01 -1.80 -2.20
N PHE A 148 -0.30 -1.71 -3.50
CA PHE A 148 0.64 -2.11 -4.56
C PHE A 148 1.81 -1.13 -4.76
N PRO A 149 3.04 -1.66 -4.98
CA PRO A 149 4.18 -0.86 -5.41
C PRO A 149 4.04 -0.41 -6.87
N LEU A 150 4.69 0.71 -7.18
CA LEU A 150 4.78 1.23 -8.55
C LEU A 150 5.86 0.48 -9.35
N PRO A 151 5.74 0.39 -10.69
CA PRO A 151 6.81 -0.16 -11.53
C PRO A 151 8.17 0.52 -11.33
N GLN A 152 8.17 1.80 -10.93
CA GLN A 152 9.36 2.62 -10.70
C GLN A 152 10.21 2.16 -9.52
N TYR A 153 9.73 1.26 -8.66
CA TYR A 153 10.56 0.62 -7.63
C TYR A 153 11.77 -0.12 -8.22
N TYR A 154 11.64 -0.71 -9.43
CA TYR A 154 12.79 -1.30 -10.12
C TYR A 154 13.86 -0.27 -10.52
N GLY A 155 13.52 1.02 -10.57
CA GLY A 155 14.47 2.11 -10.78
C GLY A 155 15.38 2.40 -9.58
N LEU A 156 15.08 1.82 -8.41
CA LEU A 156 15.95 1.84 -7.22
C LEU A 156 16.96 0.68 -7.20
N MET A 157 16.96 -0.14 -8.25
CA MET A 157 17.73 -1.37 -8.34
C MET A 157 18.65 -1.32 -9.55
N ARG A 158 19.74 -2.07 -9.46
CA ARG A 158 20.64 -2.36 -10.56
C ARG A 158 20.39 -3.79 -11.05
N GLU A 159 20.40 -3.97 -12.35
CA GLU A 159 20.34 -5.30 -12.94
C GLU A 159 21.69 -6.01 -12.78
N VAL A 160 21.64 -7.26 -12.39
CA VAL A 160 22.79 -8.14 -12.15
C VAL A 160 22.68 -9.34 -13.08
N SER A 161 23.80 -9.80 -13.63
CA SER A 161 23.77 -11.03 -14.42
C SER A 161 23.44 -12.23 -13.54
N LYS A 162 22.82 -13.26 -14.12
CA LYS A 162 22.46 -14.47 -13.38
C LYS A 162 23.64 -15.13 -12.68
N ASP A 163 24.83 -15.06 -13.29
CA ASP A 163 26.06 -15.67 -12.77
C ASP A 163 26.54 -15.01 -11.46
N TYR A 164 26.22 -13.72 -11.26
CA TYR A 164 26.59 -12.96 -10.06
C TYR A 164 25.43 -12.78 -9.07
N ALA A 165 24.23 -13.24 -9.41
CA ALA A 165 23.02 -12.96 -8.62
C ALA A 165 23.14 -13.37 -7.15
N SER A 166 23.71 -14.55 -6.86
CA SER A 166 23.90 -14.99 -5.47
C SER A 166 24.94 -14.17 -4.70
N GLN A 167 26.00 -13.70 -5.37
CA GLN A 167 27.09 -12.95 -4.73
C GLN A 167 26.66 -11.55 -4.36
N GLU A 168 25.75 -10.99 -5.14
CA GLU A 168 25.26 -9.62 -4.98
C GLU A 168 23.89 -9.54 -4.32
N HIS A 169 23.41 -10.66 -3.75
CA HIS A 169 22.08 -10.78 -3.14
C HIS A 169 20.95 -10.30 -4.06
N ALA A 170 21.10 -10.55 -5.37
CA ALA A 170 20.15 -10.15 -6.37
C ALA A 170 18.95 -11.11 -6.38
N ILE A 171 17.76 -10.54 -6.52
CA ILE A 171 16.48 -11.26 -6.57
C ILE A 171 15.93 -11.23 -7.99
N GLU A 172 15.34 -12.34 -8.43
CA GLU A 172 14.66 -12.36 -9.73
C GLU A 172 13.45 -11.42 -9.71
N GLY A 173 13.32 -10.60 -10.75
CA GLY A 173 12.15 -9.75 -10.92
C GLY A 173 10.87 -10.55 -11.10
N TYR A 174 9.74 -9.91 -10.88
CA TYR A 174 8.43 -10.55 -10.95
C TYR A 174 7.68 -10.18 -12.25
N ARG A 175 6.99 -11.16 -12.83
CA ARG A 175 6.16 -11.06 -14.06
C ARG A 175 6.85 -10.33 -15.22
N ARG A 176 6.50 -9.07 -15.51
CA ARG A 176 7.14 -8.29 -16.59
C ARG A 176 8.67 -8.22 -16.46
N PHE A 177 9.19 -8.35 -15.24
CA PHE A 177 10.61 -8.29 -14.93
C PHE A 177 11.24 -9.68 -14.71
N ALA A 178 10.50 -10.77 -14.92
CA ALA A 178 10.99 -12.14 -14.74
C ALA A 178 12.14 -12.48 -15.70
N GLY A 179 13.04 -13.36 -15.26
CA GLY A 179 14.25 -13.74 -15.97
C GLY A 179 15.40 -12.73 -15.86
N ARG A 180 15.21 -11.61 -15.16
CA ARG A 180 16.24 -10.60 -14.85
C ARG A 180 16.44 -10.54 -13.34
N TYR A 181 17.67 -10.32 -12.89
CA TYR A 181 18.03 -10.32 -11.47
C TYR A 181 18.39 -8.90 -11.04
N TYR A 182 17.94 -8.49 -9.86
CA TYR A 182 18.05 -7.12 -9.37
C TYR A 182 18.62 -7.11 -7.96
N ALA A 183 19.62 -6.27 -7.73
CA ALA A 183 20.09 -5.92 -6.40
C ALA A 183 19.76 -4.45 -6.12
N LEU A 184 19.61 -4.07 -4.85
CA LEU A 184 19.44 -2.66 -4.49
C LEU A 184 20.65 -1.84 -4.98
N ASP A 185 20.41 -0.63 -5.48
CA ASP A 185 21.48 0.31 -5.81
C ASP A 185 21.79 1.18 -4.60
N ASP A 186 22.93 0.95 -3.96
CA ASP A 186 23.39 1.66 -2.75
C ASP A 186 23.51 3.19 -2.95
N ASN A 187 23.58 3.67 -4.20
CA ASN A 187 23.56 5.11 -4.50
C ASN A 187 22.14 5.71 -4.52
N ARG A 188 21.10 4.87 -4.42
CA ARG A 188 19.69 5.23 -4.53
C ARG A 188 18.93 4.94 -3.25
N VAL A 189 19.23 3.80 -2.63
CA VAL A 189 18.55 3.36 -1.42
C VAL A 189 19.18 3.98 -0.17
N LEU A 190 18.36 4.23 0.82
CA LEU A 190 18.81 4.53 2.17
C LEU A 190 19.47 3.28 2.77
N PRO A 191 20.40 3.45 3.73
CA PRO A 191 21.05 2.34 4.41
C PRO A 191 20.06 1.36 5.07
N ASP A 192 20.54 0.14 5.35
CA ASP A 192 19.86 -0.91 6.12
C ASP A 192 18.59 -1.49 5.46
N GLY A 193 18.33 -1.16 4.19
CA GLY A 193 17.27 -1.78 3.40
C GLY A 193 17.66 -3.16 2.85
N TYR A 194 16.67 -4.01 2.60
CA TYR A 194 16.87 -5.30 1.95
C TYR A 194 15.74 -5.62 0.95
N LEU A 195 16.12 -6.34 -0.11
CA LEU A 195 15.23 -6.90 -1.13
C LEU A 195 15.09 -8.40 -0.88
N GLY A 196 13.90 -8.84 -0.50
CA GLY A 196 13.63 -10.25 -0.17
C GLY A 196 12.83 -10.99 -1.24
N GLU A 197 12.17 -10.28 -2.15
CA GLU A 197 11.43 -10.82 -3.27
C GLU A 197 11.31 -9.82 -4.43
N GLY A 198 11.01 -10.33 -5.63
CA GLY A 198 10.78 -9.48 -6.80
C GLY A 198 9.58 -8.57 -6.57
N VAL A 199 9.70 -7.29 -6.92
CA VAL A 199 8.65 -6.30 -6.67
C VAL A 199 7.41 -6.64 -7.47
N SER A 200 6.29 -6.80 -6.76
CA SER A 200 4.99 -7.22 -7.29
C SER A 200 4.15 -6.02 -7.73
N CYS A 201 4.62 -5.33 -8.76
CA CYS A 201 3.96 -4.15 -9.33
C CYS A 201 3.10 -4.49 -10.56
N PRO A 202 2.23 -3.56 -11.02
CA PRO A 202 1.46 -3.73 -12.25
C PRO A 202 2.35 -3.94 -13.49
N ASP A 203 1.95 -4.83 -14.40
CA ASP A 203 2.73 -5.09 -15.63
C ASP A 203 2.75 -3.86 -16.56
N LYS A 204 1.65 -3.10 -16.58
CA LYS A 204 1.48 -1.91 -17.41
C LYS A 204 1.50 -0.69 -16.52
N ASP A 205 2.31 0.29 -16.89
CA ASP A 205 2.30 1.58 -16.25
C ASP A 205 0.99 2.30 -16.61
N SER A 206 0.24 2.69 -15.58
CA SER A 206 -1.03 3.41 -15.67
C SER A 206 -0.85 4.92 -15.83
N GLY A 207 0.40 5.42 -15.77
CA GLY A 207 0.74 6.84 -15.66
C GLY A 207 0.58 7.37 -14.23
N GLU A 208 0.38 6.51 -13.24
CA GLU A 208 0.22 6.91 -11.83
C GLU A 208 1.47 7.62 -11.31
N TYR A 209 2.66 7.10 -11.58
CA TYR A 209 3.92 7.74 -11.17
C TYR A 209 4.06 9.15 -11.75
N ASP A 210 3.71 9.34 -13.03
CA ASP A 210 3.75 10.66 -13.68
C ASP A 210 2.76 11.64 -13.02
N ILE A 211 1.59 11.16 -12.59
CA ILE A 211 0.64 11.99 -11.84
C ILE A 211 1.27 12.39 -10.51
N LEU A 212 1.80 11.43 -9.75
CA LEU A 212 2.41 11.66 -8.44
C LEU A 212 3.56 12.68 -8.51
N GLN A 213 4.44 12.55 -9.50
CA GLN A 213 5.52 13.51 -9.74
C GLN A 213 4.96 14.91 -10.03
N LYS A 214 3.95 15.03 -10.91
CA LYS A 214 3.36 16.32 -11.31
C LYS A 214 2.65 17.03 -10.17
N ILE A 215 2.03 16.30 -9.24
CA ILE A 215 1.30 16.90 -8.12
C ILE A 215 2.20 17.29 -6.94
N GLY A 216 3.49 16.97 -6.99
CA GLY A 216 4.43 17.29 -5.91
C GLY A 216 4.44 16.26 -4.78
N THR A 217 4.20 14.98 -5.10
CA THR A 217 4.42 13.89 -4.15
C THR A 217 5.90 13.77 -3.83
N PHE A 218 6.25 13.88 -2.54
CA PHE A 218 7.64 13.78 -2.08
C PHE A 218 7.96 12.39 -1.50
N ALA A 219 6.94 11.61 -1.13
CA ALA A 219 7.09 10.27 -0.58
C ALA A 219 5.93 9.37 -1.00
N PHE A 220 6.24 8.10 -1.30
CA PHE A 220 5.27 7.07 -1.64
C PHE A 220 5.63 5.79 -0.86
N CYS A 221 4.66 5.24 -0.12
CA CYS A 221 4.85 4.04 0.67
C CYS A 221 3.93 2.92 0.13
N ALA A 222 4.55 1.80 -0.20
CA ALA A 222 3.90 0.58 -0.63
C ALA A 222 4.04 -0.55 0.40
N GLY A 223 3.04 -1.44 0.42
CA GLY A 223 3.13 -2.75 1.07
C GLY A 223 3.17 -3.85 0.01
N HIS A 224 2.26 -4.81 0.15
CA HIS A 224 2.03 -5.95 -0.75
C HIS A 224 3.16 -7.00 -0.79
N ASP A 225 4.40 -6.59 -1.05
CA ASP A 225 5.57 -7.46 -0.95
C ASP A 225 5.92 -7.67 0.53
N HIS A 226 5.64 -8.86 1.06
CA HIS A 226 5.82 -9.15 2.48
C HIS A 226 7.29 -9.19 2.91
N ARG A 227 8.21 -9.49 1.98
CA ARG A 227 9.65 -9.69 2.25
C ARG A 227 10.52 -8.49 1.87
N ASN A 228 9.96 -7.43 1.32
CA ASN A 228 10.72 -6.25 0.91
C ASN A 228 10.71 -5.18 1.98
N ALA A 229 11.87 -4.64 2.33
CA ALA A 229 11.98 -3.54 3.27
C ALA A 229 13.13 -2.63 2.89
N PHE A 230 12.85 -1.63 2.06
CA PHE A 230 13.84 -0.65 1.63
C PHE A 230 13.17 0.69 1.38
N ALA A 231 13.97 1.75 1.33
CA ALA A 231 13.52 3.07 0.94
C ALA A 231 14.57 3.68 0.02
N GLY A 232 14.18 4.38 -1.05
CA GLY A 232 15.14 4.96 -1.98
C GLY A 232 14.56 6.12 -2.77
N ARG A 233 15.45 6.99 -3.27
CA ARG A 233 15.07 8.21 -3.98
C ARG A 233 15.13 8.02 -5.49
N CYS A 234 14.03 8.35 -6.15
CA CYS A 234 13.95 8.37 -7.60
C CYS A 234 14.90 9.40 -8.20
N LYS A 235 15.62 9.04 -9.27
CA LYS A 235 16.62 9.92 -9.93
C LYS A 235 16.03 11.21 -10.49
N ASP A 236 14.81 11.12 -11.00
CA ASP A 236 14.13 12.12 -11.81
C ASP A 236 13.22 13.05 -11.01
N SER A 237 12.73 12.60 -9.85
CA SER A 237 11.78 13.36 -9.01
C SER A 237 12.26 13.61 -7.58
N ASP A 238 13.33 12.94 -7.16
CA ASP A 238 13.77 12.84 -5.75
C ASP A 238 12.71 12.27 -4.79
N MET A 239 11.59 11.77 -5.33
CA MET A 239 10.51 11.15 -4.56
C MET A 239 11.04 9.91 -3.83
N LEU A 240 10.78 9.85 -2.52
CA LEU A 240 11.17 8.73 -1.68
C LEU A 240 10.16 7.58 -1.83
N LEU A 241 10.54 6.50 -2.51
CA LEU A 241 9.76 5.27 -2.58
C LEU A 241 10.14 4.36 -1.41
N MET A 242 9.14 3.87 -0.67
CA MET A 242 9.32 3.03 0.51
C MET A 242 8.58 1.71 0.34
N SER A 243 9.25 0.58 0.52
CA SER A 243 8.64 -0.75 0.62
C SER A 243 8.73 -1.22 2.07
N THR A 244 7.67 -1.84 2.57
CA THR A 244 7.55 -2.24 3.97
C THR A 244 7.19 -3.71 4.09
N ALA A 245 8.02 -4.46 4.83
CA ALA A 245 7.78 -5.87 5.08
C ALA A 245 6.49 -6.07 5.90
N THR A 246 5.94 -7.28 5.88
CA THR A 246 4.74 -7.59 6.64
C THR A 246 4.97 -7.42 8.15
N CYS A 247 3.98 -6.86 8.83
CA CYS A 247 3.92 -6.83 10.30
C CYS A 247 3.23 -8.06 10.88
N GLY A 248 2.55 -8.85 10.04
CA GLY A 248 1.79 -10.03 10.44
C GLY A 248 2.63 -11.29 10.46
N PHE A 249 2.15 -12.28 11.22
CA PHE A 249 2.75 -13.62 11.34
C PHE A 249 1.88 -14.73 10.73
N GLY A 250 0.72 -14.36 10.15
CA GLY A 250 -0.27 -15.30 9.64
C GLY A 250 -0.20 -15.54 8.13
N SER A 251 0.76 -14.94 7.44
CA SER A 251 0.99 -15.09 6.01
C SER A 251 2.48 -15.35 5.74
N TYR A 252 2.83 -15.70 4.51
CA TYR A 252 4.24 -15.79 4.11
C TYR A 252 4.96 -14.45 4.38
N GLY A 253 6.26 -14.49 4.63
CA GLY A 253 7.00 -13.30 4.98
C GLY A 253 8.48 -13.58 5.24
N PRO A 254 9.22 -12.60 5.76
CA PRO A 254 10.61 -12.80 6.13
C PRO A 254 10.68 -13.63 7.41
N ALA A 255 11.89 -13.89 7.92
CA ALA A 255 12.04 -14.48 9.24
C ALA A 255 11.23 -13.68 10.29
N ALA A 256 10.65 -14.34 11.29
CA ALA A 256 9.78 -13.69 12.28
C ALA A 256 10.43 -12.49 12.99
N SER A 257 11.77 -12.48 13.15
CA SER A 257 12.51 -11.35 13.70
C SER A 257 12.48 -10.10 12.81
N LYS A 258 12.30 -10.29 11.50
CA LYS A 258 12.25 -9.27 10.46
C LYS A 258 10.83 -8.80 10.12
N CYS A 259 9.78 -9.48 10.59
CA CYS A 259 8.42 -8.93 10.56
C CYS A 259 8.41 -7.60 11.32
N GLY A 260 7.77 -6.57 10.78
CA GLY A 260 7.89 -5.24 11.37
C GLY A 260 6.95 -4.21 10.77
N ALA A 261 7.03 -2.99 11.30
CA ALA A 261 6.31 -1.84 10.77
C ALA A 261 7.30 -0.75 10.40
N ARG A 262 7.03 0.02 9.35
CA ARG A 262 7.86 1.18 9.00
C ARG A 262 7.42 2.39 9.82
N LEU A 263 8.36 2.98 10.54
CA LEU A 263 8.18 4.30 11.15
C LEU A 263 8.54 5.37 10.10
N ILE A 264 7.71 6.41 10.04
CA ILE A 264 7.94 7.61 9.24
C ILE A 264 7.78 8.80 10.19
N GLU A 265 8.85 9.56 10.39
CA GLU A 265 8.88 10.74 11.24
C GLU A 265 8.99 12.00 10.38
N PHE A 266 8.05 12.92 10.58
CA PHE A 266 8.03 14.22 9.92
C PHE A 266 8.55 15.29 10.88
N ASP A 267 9.45 16.14 10.39
CA ASP A 267 9.97 17.31 11.10
C ASP A 267 9.48 18.58 10.40
N ILE A 268 8.87 19.51 11.12
CA ILE A 268 8.33 20.74 10.52
C ILE A 268 9.41 21.62 9.86
N ARG A 269 10.68 21.46 10.24
CA ARG A 269 11.81 22.18 9.62
C ARG A 269 12.18 21.61 8.26
N HIS A 270 11.93 20.32 8.05
CA HIS A 270 12.19 19.57 6.82
C HIS A 270 10.99 18.66 6.49
N PRO A 271 9.79 19.22 6.26
CA PRO A 271 8.54 18.44 6.27
C PRO A 271 8.40 17.50 5.08
N TYR A 272 9.21 17.71 4.04
CA TYR A 272 9.21 16.93 2.80
C TYR A 272 10.37 15.93 2.73
N GLU A 273 11.16 15.81 3.79
CA GLU A 273 12.28 14.88 3.92
C GLU A 273 12.08 14.01 5.16
N PRO A 274 11.06 13.13 5.17
CA PRO A 274 10.77 12.34 6.34
C PRO A 274 11.91 11.37 6.65
N ARG A 275 12.22 11.21 7.94
CA ARG A 275 13.08 10.11 8.41
C ARG A 275 12.26 8.83 8.42
N THR A 276 12.86 7.72 8.00
CA THR A 276 12.18 6.44 8.03
C THR A 276 13.09 5.33 8.51
N GLN A 277 12.52 4.38 9.26
CA GLN A 277 13.21 3.20 9.73
C GLN A 277 12.23 2.02 9.80
N MET A 278 12.74 0.80 9.63
CA MET A 278 11.98 -0.40 9.96
C MET A 278 12.04 -0.64 11.47
N LEU A 279 10.89 -0.82 12.08
CA LEU A 279 10.75 -1.30 13.45
C LEU A 279 10.52 -2.81 13.40
N GLU A 280 11.61 -3.56 13.44
CA GLU A 280 11.59 -5.00 13.36
C GLU A 280 11.21 -5.64 14.70
N PHE A 281 10.40 -6.71 14.64
CA PHE A 281 9.91 -7.42 15.82
C PHE A 281 11.06 -7.95 16.69
N GLY A 282 12.13 -8.47 16.06
CA GLY A 282 13.29 -8.99 16.76
C GLY A 282 14.01 -7.94 17.60
N ASP A 283 14.09 -6.71 17.10
CA ASP A 283 14.75 -5.60 17.80
C ASP A 283 13.87 -5.00 18.90
N LEU A 284 12.54 -4.92 18.66
CA LEU A 284 11.59 -4.41 19.64
C LEU A 284 11.34 -5.37 20.80
N VAL A 285 11.28 -6.68 20.52
CA VAL A 285 10.82 -7.70 21.49
C VAL A 285 11.99 -8.51 22.08
N GLY A 286 13.13 -8.53 21.37
CA GLY A 286 14.33 -9.28 21.71
C GLY A 286 14.28 -10.76 21.29
N LYS A 287 15.35 -11.50 21.60
CA LYS A 287 15.41 -12.95 21.36
C LYS A 287 14.34 -13.68 22.20
N PRO A 288 13.75 -14.77 21.69
CA PRO A 288 12.86 -15.62 22.48
C PRO A 288 13.58 -16.07 23.75
N SER A 289 13.11 -15.63 24.92
CA SER A 289 13.50 -16.24 26.19
C SER A 289 12.44 -17.28 26.54
N SER A 290 12.82 -18.41 27.16
CA SER A 290 11.92 -19.50 27.58
C SER A 290 10.76 -19.07 28.51
N LYS A 291 10.71 -17.80 28.92
CA LYS A 291 9.65 -17.19 29.74
C LYS A 291 8.70 -16.27 28.96
N LYS A 292 8.86 -16.10 27.64
CA LYS A 292 7.97 -15.29 26.80
C LYS A 292 7.30 -16.19 25.76
N ALA A 293 5.98 -16.06 25.62
CA ALA A 293 5.18 -16.83 24.67
C ALA A 293 5.43 -16.31 23.24
N TYR A 294 6.45 -16.84 22.55
CA TYR A 294 6.66 -16.55 21.12
C TYR A 294 6.98 -17.84 20.38
N THR A 295 5.92 -18.58 20.06
CA THR A 295 5.96 -19.62 19.04
C THR A 295 4.77 -19.37 18.12
N TYR A 296 4.92 -18.45 17.17
CA TYR A 296 4.07 -18.48 15.98
C TYR A 296 4.73 -19.46 15.02
N GLY A 297 3.99 -20.50 14.64
CA GLY A 297 4.50 -21.65 13.90
C GLY A 297 5.25 -21.20 12.65
N LEU A 298 6.56 -21.48 12.63
CA LEU A 298 7.46 -21.18 11.52
C LEU A 298 7.12 -21.90 10.21
N ASN A 299 6.07 -22.74 10.19
CA ASN A 299 5.59 -23.48 9.02
C ASN A 299 4.09 -23.78 9.15
N ALA A 300 3.27 -22.84 9.63
CA ALA A 300 1.84 -23.01 9.43
C ALA A 300 1.57 -22.77 7.94
N ASP A 301 1.63 -23.85 7.15
CA ASP A 301 0.92 -23.91 5.89
C ASP A 301 -0.52 -23.49 6.20
N CYS A 302 -0.86 -22.25 5.88
CA CYS A 302 -2.25 -21.85 5.82
C CYS A 302 -2.80 -22.56 4.60
N ASP A 303 -3.37 -23.76 4.80
CA ASP A 303 -4.31 -24.35 3.85
C ASP A 303 -5.44 -23.34 3.65
N HIS A 304 -5.27 -22.46 2.68
CA HIS A 304 -6.34 -21.66 2.14
C HIS A 304 -7.05 -22.53 1.11
N ASP A 305 -8.23 -23.04 1.46
CA ASP A 305 -9.24 -23.60 0.53
C ASP A 305 -9.81 -22.53 -0.45
N LEU A 306 -9.02 -21.53 -0.81
CA LEU A 306 -9.31 -20.65 -1.94
C LEU A 306 -8.64 -21.28 -3.16
N PRO A 307 -9.27 -21.26 -4.34
CA PRO A 307 -8.64 -21.82 -5.52
C PRO A 307 -7.29 -21.12 -5.72
N GLU A 308 -6.20 -21.86 -5.53
CA GLU A 308 -4.88 -21.46 -5.97
C GLU A 308 -5.00 -21.11 -7.45
N VAL A 309 -5.07 -19.82 -7.74
CA VAL A 309 -4.78 -19.38 -9.08
C VAL A 309 -3.27 -19.53 -9.18
N ASP A 310 -2.82 -20.69 -9.67
CA ASP A 310 -1.44 -20.91 -10.05
C ASP A 310 -1.09 -19.89 -11.15
N LEU A 311 -0.57 -18.74 -10.72
CA LEU A 311 -0.15 -17.64 -11.58
C LEU A 311 1.17 -17.94 -12.30
N LEU A 312 1.81 -19.08 -12.01
CA LEU A 312 3.09 -19.51 -12.59
C LEU A 312 2.92 -20.50 -13.75
N GLN A 313 1.76 -21.15 -13.90
CA GLN A 313 1.50 -22.01 -15.05
C GLN A 313 1.06 -21.23 -16.29
N LYS A 314 1.88 -21.29 -17.35
CA LYS A 314 1.45 -20.88 -18.69
C LYS A 314 0.22 -21.71 -19.08
N PRO A 315 -0.89 -21.08 -19.52
CA PRO A 315 -2.10 -21.82 -19.84
C PRO A 315 -1.83 -22.83 -20.96
N SER A 316 -2.19 -24.09 -20.72
CA SER A 316 -2.02 -25.17 -21.69
C SER A 316 -2.69 -24.83 -23.04
N LEU A 317 -2.17 -25.41 -24.13
CA LEU A 317 -2.76 -25.23 -25.47
C LEU A 317 -4.25 -25.55 -25.50
N PHE A 318 -4.69 -26.51 -24.68
CA PHE A 318 -6.09 -26.90 -24.52
C PHE A 318 -6.93 -25.79 -23.85
N ALA A 319 -6.41 -25.18 -22.78
CA ALA A 319 -7.07 -24.05 -22.10
C ALA A 319 -7.20 -22.81 -23.00
N ARG A 320 -6.20 -22.55 -23.87
CA ARG A 320 -6.26 -21.49 -24.90
C ARG A 320 -7.31 -21.77 -25.97
N LEU A 321 -7.47 -23.02 -26.39
CA LEU A 321 -8.49 -23.44 -27.36
C LEU A 321 -9.90 -23.31 -26.79
N LEU A 322 -10.11 -23.73 -25.54
CA LEU A 322 -11.38 -23.59 -24.82
C LEU A 322 -11.79 -22.11 -24.63
N ARG A 323 -10.84 -21.23 -24.29
CA ARG A 323 -11.12 -19.77 -24.21
C ARG A 323 -11.55 -19.19 -25.57
N ARG A 324 -10.89 -19.61 -26.66
CA ARG A 324 -11.23 -19.19 -28.03
C ARG A 324 -12.59 -19.69 -28.48
N TRP A 325 -13.00 -20.87 -28.02
CA TRP A 325 -14.33 -21.43 -28.29
C TRP A 325 -15.42 -20.68 -27.51
N ARG A 326 -15.21 -20.43 -26.21
CA ARG A 326 -16.14 -19.65 -25.38
C ARG A 326 -16.31 -18.20 -25.87
N SER A 327 -15.26 -17.56 -26.39
CA SER A 327 -15.38 -16.21 -26.96
C SER A 327 -16.10 -16.16 -28.32
N ARG A 328 -16.22 -17.30 -29.02
CA ARG A 328 -16.98 -17.42 -30.27
C ARG A 328 -18.44 -17.76 -30.04
N ALA A 329 -18.77 -18.43 -28.94
CA ALA A 329 -20.15 -18.72 -28.54
C ALA A 329 -20.87 -17.54 -27.86
N ALA A 330 -20.13 -16.50 -27.48
CA ALA A 330 -20.65 -15.27 -26.87
C ALA A 330 -20.77 -14.09 -27.88
N LYS A 331 -20.76 -14.39 -29.17
CA LYS A 331 -21.16 -13.50 -30.27
C LYS A 331 -22.35 -14.14 -30.99
#